data_AF-M1C393-F1
#
_entry.id   AF-M1C393-F1
#
_cell.length_a   1.000
_cell.length_b   1.000
_cell.length_c   1.000
_cell.angle_alpha   90.00
_cell.angle_beta   90.00
_cell.angle_gamma   90.00
#
_symmetry.space_group_name_H-M   'P 1'
#
loop_
_entity.id
_entity.type
_entity.pdbx_description
1 polymer ?
#
loop_
_entity_poly.entity_id
_entity_poly.type
_entity_poly.pdbx_seq_one_letter_code
_entity_poly.pdbx_strand_id
1 'polypeptide(L)' 'MHCRRSRSQSCPFCRDSLKRVSSGDLWVYMDSKDAVDMTTITKENLRRLFMYIEKLPLIVPDNVFDTYDDTHLR' A
#
# COMPACT_ATOMS: atom_id res chain seq x y z
N MET A 1 10.24 -17.85 -34.00
CA MET A 1 9.59 -16.53 -33.83
C MET A 1 10.64 -15.44 -33.97
N HIS A 2 10.81 -14.88 -35.17
CA HIS A 2 11.77 -13.80 -35.45
C HIS A 2 11.06 -12.78 -36.34
N CYS A 3 10.61 -11.67 -35.77
CA CYS A 3 10.06 -10.57 -36.54
C CYS A 3 11.23 -9.65 -36.96
N ARG A 4 11.75 -9.88 -38.16
CA ARG A 4 12.86 -9.12 -38.73
C ARG A 4 12.34 -7.78 -39.28
N ARG A 5 12.31 -6.76 -38.42
CA ARG A 5 12.29 -5.32 -38.78
C ARG A 5 11.17 -4.80 -39.71
N SER A 6 9.96 -5.35 -39.70
CA SER A 6 8.80 -4.57 -40.16
C SER A 6 8.11 -3.96 -38.95
N ARG A 7 7.88 -2.64 -39.01
CA ARG A 7 7.26 -1.81 -37.95
C ARG A 7 5.77 -2.16 -37.84
N SER A 8 5.49 -3.38 -37.40
CA SER A 8 4.14 -3.90 -37.19
C SER A 8 3.49 -3.17 -36.01
N GLN A 9 2.42 -2.42 -36.27
CA GLN A 9 1.67 -1.66 -35.26
C GLN A 9 1.03 -2.54 -34.17
N SER A 10 0.94 -3.85 -34.40
CA SER A 10 0.35 -4.83 -33.49
C SER A 10 1.36 -5.48 -32.52
N CYS A 11 2.67 -5.29 -32.71
CA CYS A 11 3.65 -5.86 -31.79
C CYS A 11 3.92 -4.88 -30.63
N PRO A 12 3.60 -5.20 -29.37
CA PRO A 12 3.79 -4.28 -28.25
C PRO A 12 5.26 -3.86 -28.04
N PHE A 13 6.24 -4.66 -28.49
CA PHE A 13 7.67 -4.34 -28.41
C PHE A 13 8.17 -3.48 -29.59
N CYS A 14 7.52 -3.55 -30.75
CA CYS A 14 7.89 -2.76 -31.93
C CYS A 14 7.01 -1.52 -32.12
N ARG A 15 5.84 -1.48 -31.47
CA ARG A 15 4.88 -0.36 -31.47
C ARG A 15 5.47 0.83 -30.74
N ASP A 16 6.14 0.57 -29.62
CA ASP A 16 6.78 1.56 -28.80
C ASP A 16 8.19 1.10 -28.47
N SER A 17 9.06 0.94 -29.48
CA SER A 17 10.49 0.98 -29.20
C SER A 17 10.71 2.30 -28.46
N LEU A 18 10.81 2.25 -27.12
CA LEU A 18 10.90 3.43 -26.25
C LEU A 18 11.88 4.36 -26.95
N LYS A 19 11.38 5.47 -27.50
CA LYS A 19 12.29 6.54 -27.95
C LYS A 19 13.16 6.80 -26.74
N ARG A 20 14.49 6.70 -26.91
CA ARG A 20 15.46 6.85 -25.82
C ARG A 20 15.00 8.01 -24.96
N VAL A 21 14.53 7.71 -23.76
CA VAL A 21 14.12 8.71 -22.80
C VAL A 21 15.40 9.44 -22.44
N SER A 22 15.47 10.72 -22.77
CA SER A 22 16.64 11.51 -22.40
C SER A 22 16.62 11.69 -20.88
N SER A 23 17.78 11.84 -20.24
CA SER A 23 17.84 12.15 -18.80
C SER A 23 17.05 13.43 -18.46
N GLY A 24 16.85 14.31 -19.44
CA GLY A 24 16.02 15.52 -19.36
C GLY A 24 14.53 15.31 -19.61
N ASP A 25 14.04 14.09 -19.86
CA ASP A 25 12.61 13.80 -19.90
C ASP A 25 12.12 13.15 -18.58
N LEU A 26 13.05 12.90 -17.64
CA LEU A 26 12.82 12.19 -16.38
C LEU A 26 12.67 13.12 -15.17
N TRP A 27 12.82 14.43 -15.34
CA TRP A 27 12.69 15.37 -14.23
C TRP A 27 11.23 15.80 -14.10
N VAL A 28 10.66 15.51 -12.93
CA VAL A 28 9.40 16.09 -12.48
C VAL A 28 9.76 17.18 -11.50
N TYR A 29 9.49 18.44 -11.86
CA TYR A 29 9.59 19.55 -10.92
C TYR A 29 8.42 19.46 -9.95
N MET A 30 8.70 19.15 -8.68
CA MET A 30 7.71 19.29 -7.61
C MET A 30 7.87 20.67 -7.00
N ASP A 31 6.84 21.51 -7.12
CA ASP A 31 6.83 22.78 -6.40
C ASP A 31 6.67 22.50 -4.90
N SER A 32 7.10 23.46 -4.08
CA SER A 32 6.84 23.46 -2.63
C SER A 32 5.36 23.28 -2.27
N LYS A 33 4.44 23.62 -3.19
CA LYS A 33 2.99 23.44 -3.06
C LYS A 33 2.52 22.01 -3.36
N ASP A 34 3.31 21.24 -4.12
CA ASP A 34 3.03 19.82 -4.40
C ASP A 34 3.50 18.92 -3.26
N ALA A 35 4.39 19.44 -2.40
CA ALA A 35 4.81 18.78 -1.18
C ALA A 35 3.73 18.93 -0.09
N VAL A 36 3.15 17.81 0.35
CA VAL A 36 2.24 17.78 1.49
C VAL A 36 3.03 18.11 2.75
N ASP A 37 2.59 19.14 3.49
CA ASP A 37 3.26 19.55 4.73
C ASP A 37 3.23 18.44 5.81
N MET A 38 4.29 18.39 6.61
CA MET A 38 4.47 17.38 7.66
C MET A 38 3.36 17.42 8.71
N THR A 39 2.77 18.59 8.97
CA THR A 39 1.62 18.70 9.89
C THR A 39 0.38 17.98 9.34
N THR A 40 0.17 18.05 8.02
CA THR A 40 -0.94 17.39 7.34
C THR A 40 -0.75 15.88 7.36
N ILE A 41 0.45 15.39 7.04
CA ILE A 41 0.81 13.97 7.11
C ILE A 41 0.57 13.42 8.52
N THR A 42 1.06 14.12 9.54
CA THR A 42 0.93 13.70 10.94
C THR A 42 -0.54 13.61 11.36
N LYS A 43 -1.36 14.60 10.98
CA LYS A 43 -2.80 14.62 11.26
C LYS A 43 -3.53 13.45 10.61
N GLU A 44 -3.22 13.13 9.36
CA GLU A 44 -3.81 11.97 8.69
C GLU A 44 -3.36 10.65 9.30
N ASN A 45 -2.08 10.53 9.65
CA ASN A 45 -1.55 9.34 10.29
C ASN A 45 -2.21 9.08 11.65
N LEU A 46 -2.44 10.12 12.45
CA LEU A 46 -3.19 10.01 13.70
C LEU A 46 -4.62 9.51 13.45
N ARG A 47 -5.33 10.05 12.45
CA ARG A 47 -6.68 9.57 12.09
C ARG A 47 -6.67 8.09 11.70
N ARG A 48 -5.71 7.66 10.88
CA ARG A 48 -5.55 6.25 10.48
C ARG A 48 -5.24 5.36 11.69
N LEU A 49 -4.41 5.84 12.62
CA LEU A 49 -4.08 5.12 13.85
C LEU A 49 -5.30 4.89 14.73
N PHE A 50 -6.11 5.93 14.97
CA PHE A 50 -7.34 5.79 15.75
C PHE A 50 -8.28 4.76 15.14
N MET A 51 -8.52 4.84 13.83
CA MET A 51 -9.34 3.85 13.12
C MET A 51 -8.76 2.43 13.17
N TYR A 52 -7.43 2.29 13.14
CA TYR A 52 -6.77 0.99 13.26
C TYR A 52 -7.03 0.39 14.64
N ILE A 53 -6.84 1.18 15.70
CA ILE A 53 -7.08 0.75 17.09
C ILE A 53 -8.54 0.32 17.28
N GLU A 54 -9.50 1.11 16.77
CA GLU A 54 -10.92 0.78 16.83
C GLU A 54 -11.27 -0.53 16.11
N LYS A 55 -10.53 -0.88 15.06
CA LYS A 55 -10.74 -2.11 14.28
C LYS A 55 -9.97 -3.31 14.82
N LEU A 56 -9.16 -3.16 15.87
CA LEU A 56 -8.44 -4.29 16.42
C LEU A 56 -9.44 -5.27 17.06
N PRO A 57 -9.35 -6.57 16.73
CA PRO A 57 -10.17 -7.56 17.40
C PRO A 57 -9.83 -7.55 18.88
N LEU A 58 -10.86 -7.53 19.73
CA LEU A 58 -10.69 -7.74 21.16
C LEU A 58 -10.24 -9.18 21.36
N ILE A 59 -8.95 -9.37 21.65
CA ILE A 59 -8.41 -10.66 22.09
C ILE A 59 -8.78 -10.78 23.56
N VAL A 60 -10.00 -11.26 23.83
CA VAL A 60 -10.40 -11.69 25.17
C VAL A 60 -9.81 -13.10 25.34
N PRO A 61 -8.97 -13.34 26.36
CA PRO A 61 -8.59 -14.71 26.68
C PRO A 61 -9.85 -15.46 27.11
N ASP A 62 -10.15 -16.57 26.43
CA ASP A 62 -11.23 -17.48 26.80
C ASP A 62 -11.12 -17.83 28.29
N ASN A 63 -12.26 -17.73 28.96
CA ASN A 63 -12.43 -17.78 30.40
C ASN A 63 -11.73 -19.02 31.01
N VAL A 64 -10.50 -18.83 31.51
CA VAL A 64 -9.75 -19.90 32.20
C VAL A 64 -10.38 -20.25 33.56
N PHE A 65 -11.41 -19.51 34.00
CA PHE A 65 -11.99 -19.64 35.33
C PHE A 65 -13.26 -20.52 35.43
N ASP A 66 -13.85 -20.97 34.32
CA ASP A 66 -15.12 -21.73 34.36
C ASP A 66 -14.98 -23.23 34.68
N THR A 67 -13.79 -23.72 35.05
CA THR A 67 -13.57 -25.16 35.34
C THR A 67 -13.26 -25.49 36.81
N TYR A 68 -13.19 -24.50 37.70
CA TYR A 68 -12.83 -24.76 39.11
C TYR A 68 -14.03 -24.98 40.05
N ASP A 69 -15.25 -24.58 39.69
CA ASP A 69 -16.41 -24.64 40.60
C ASP A 69 -17.27 -25.92 40.48
N ASP A 70 -17.13 -26.73 39.43
CA ASP A 70 -17.93 -27.98 39.27
C ASP A 70 -17.36 -29.19 40.04
N THR A 71 -16.12 -29.10 40.54
CA THR A 71 -15.44 -30.22 41.24
C THR A 71 -15.47 -30.15 42.77
N HIS A 72 -16.01 -29.09 43.38
CA HIS A 72 -15.98 -28.89 44.84
C HIS A 72 -17.35 -28.95 45.55
N LEU A 73 -18.43 -29.33 44.86
CA LEU A 73 -19.79 -29.42 45.42
C LEU A 73 -20.32 -30.87 45.53
N ARG A 74 -19.45 -31.83 45.87
CA ARG A 74 -19.85 -33.23 46.12
C ARG A 74 -20.04 -33.54 47.60
#